data_AF-A0A4Q9KK31-F1
#
_entry.id   AF-A0A4Q9KK31-F1
#
_cell.length_a   1.000
_cell.length_b   1.000
_cell.length_c   1.000
_cell.angle_alpha   90.00
_cell.angle_beta   90.00
_cell.angle_gamma   90.00
#
_symmetry.space_group_name_H-M   'P 1'
#
loop_
_entity.id
_entity.type
_entity.pdbx_description
1 polymer ?
#
loop_
_entity_poly.entity_id
_entity_poly.type
_entity_poly.pdbx_seq_one_letter_code
_entity_poly.pdbx_strand_id
1 'polypeptide(L)'
;MEWLLIAIAVAGVAASVMLQQRRPAAKIPDTAEEFLALTLGGNGELFGDAPGVPFPGPRARTWAYGVLHEAGVDADADPSYAAGILIKAQPKLTKADADALIRTML
;
A
#
# COMPACT_ATOMS: atom_id res chain seq x y z
N MET A 1 -34.73 -29.05 -5.30
CA MET A 1 -34.02 -27.83 -5.70
C MET A 1 -32.87 -27.47 -4.73
N GLU A 2 -32.94 -27.83 -3.44
CA GLU A 2 -31.92 -27.48 -2.42
C GLU A 2 -30.53 -28.13 -2.60
N TRP A 3 -30.46 -29.38 -3.08
CA TRP A 3 -29.18 -30.07 -3.32
C TRP A 3 -28.29 -29.38 -4.36
N LEU A 4 -28.90 -28.67 -5.30
CA LEU A 4 -28.19 -27.97 -6.37
C LEU A 4 -27.52 -26.69 -5.85
N LEU A 5 -28.10 -26.04 -4.83
CA LEU A 5 -27.52 -24.87 -4.17
C LEU A 5 -26.30 -25.24 -3.32
N ILE A 6 -26.33 -26.41 -2.66
CA ILE A 6 -25.20 -26.92 -1.87
C ILE A 6 -24.01 -27.22 -2.79
N ALA A 7 -24.25 -27.85 -3.94
CA ALA A 7 -23.19 -28.14 -4.91
C ALA A 7 -22.52 -26.87 -5.45
N ILE A 8 -23.30 -25.81 -5.73
CA ILE A 8 -22.76 -24.51 -6.17
C ILE A 8 -21.96 -23.84 -5.06
N ALA A 9 -22.43 -23.89 -3.81
CA ALA A 9 -21.72 -23.30 -2.67
C ALA A 9 -20.36 -23.99 -2.42
N VAL A 10 -20.32 -25.32 -2.46
CA VAL A 10 -19.07 -26.08 -2.29
C VAL A 10 -18.10 -25.84 -3.45
N ALA A 11 -18.61 -25.76 -4.68
CA ALA A 11 -17.80 -25.42 -5.85
C ALA A 11 -17.23 -23.99 -5.75
N GLY A 12 -17.99 -23.03 -5.25
CA GLY A 12 -17.53 -21.66 -5.02
C GLY A 12 -16.43 -21.56 -3.96
N VAL A 13 -16.55 -22.31 -2.87
CA VAL A 13 -15.52 -22.37 -1.82
C VAL A 13 -14.26 -23.06 -2.34
N ALA A 14 -14.40 -24.18 -3.05
CA ALA A 14 -13.27 -24.87 -3.66
C ALA A 14 -12.54 -23.99 -4.68
N ALA A 15 -13.28 -23.28 -5.53
CA ALA A 15 -12.71 -22.31 -6.47
C ALA A 15 -12.00 -21.15 -5.75
N SER A 16 -12.58 -20.65 -4.65
CA SER A 16 -11.97 -19.57 -3.85
C SER A 16 -10.67 -20.03 -3.16
N VAL A 17 -10.64 -21.26 -2.63
CA VAL A 17 -9.43 -21.86 -2.04
C VAL A 17 -8.37 -22.09 -3.12
N MET A 18 -8.76 -22.57 -4.31
CA MET A 18 -7.84 -22.75 -5.43
C MET A 18 -7.26 -21.42 -5.92
N LEU A 19 -8.06 -20.34 -5.94
CA LEU A 19 -7.62 -19.00 -6.27
C LEU A 19 -6.67 -18.43 -5.20
N GLN A 20 -6.91 -18.75 -3.92
CA GLN A 20 -5.98 -18.42 -2.82
C GLN A 20 -4.67 -19.20 -2.90
N GLN A 21 -4.72 -20.50 -3.24
CA GLN A 21 -3.51 -21.31 -3.43
C GLN A 21 -2.74 -20.93 -4.71
N ARG A 22 -3.41 -20.32 -5.69
CA ARG A 22 -2.77 -19.68 -6.85
C ARG A 22 -2.19 -18.31 -6.55
N ARG A 23 -2.39 -17.74 -5.35
CA ARG A 23 -1.54 -16.62 -4.95
C ARG A 23 -0.12 -17.17 -4.86
N PRO A 24 0.83 -16.64 -5.65
CA PRO A 24 2.20 -17.07 -5.52
C PRO A 24 2.60 -16.91 -4.05
N ALA A 25 3.12 -17.99 -3.47
CA ALA A 25 3.79 -17.93 -2.19
C ALA A 25 4.69 -16.70 -2.23
N ALA A 26 4.59 -15.83 -1.21
CA ALA A 26 5.40 -14.64 -1.11
C ALA A 26 6.83 -15.01 -1.49
N LYS A 27 7.32 -14.44 -2.60
CA LYS A 27 8.61 -14.79 -3.19
C LYS A 27 9.65 -14.57 -2.09
N ILE A 28 10.25 -15.66 -1.62
CA ILE A 28 11.35 -15.56 -0.67
C ILE A 28 12.46 -14.83 -1.44
N PRO A 29 12.91 -13.66 -0.98
CA PRO A 29 13.84 -12.84 -1.73
C PRO A 29 15.15 -13.61 -1.91
N ASP A 30 15.54 -13.84 -3.16
CA ASP A 30 16.69 -14.67 -3.52
C ASP A 30 18.02 -13.89 -3.41
N THR A 31 17.96 -12.57 -3.24
CA THR A 31 19.12 -11.68 -3.13
C THR A 31 19.12 -10.86 -1.84
N ALA A 32 20.32 -10.50 -1.37
CA ALA A 32 20.49 -9.62 -0.22
C ALA A 32 19.82 -8.25 -0.42
N GLU A 33 19.68 -7.79 -1.67
CA GLU A 33 19.01 -6.54 -2.04
C GLU A 33 17.48 -6.65 -1.95
N GLU A 34 16.89 -7.78 -2.38
CA GLU A 34 15.45 -8.04 -2.17
C GLU A 34 15.15 -8.27 -0.68
N PHE A 35 16.07 -8.90 0.08
CA PHE A 35 15.95 -9.04 1.54
C PHE A 35 16.08 -7.69 2.23
N LEU A 36 16.97 -6.81 1.77
CA LEU A 36 17.11 -5.43 2.27
C LEU A 36 15.89 -4.58 1.92
N ALA A 37 15.32 -4.71 0.72
CA ALA A 37 14.06 -4.05 0.34
C ALA A 37 12.86 -4.55 1.16
N LEU A 38 12.88 -5.81 1.59
CA LEU A 38 11.87 -6.41 2.48
C LEU A 38 12.07 -6.03 3.97
N THR A 39 13.33 -5.87 4.42
CA THR A 39 13.69 -5.57 5.83
C THR A 39 13.83 -4.08 6.14
N LEU A 40 14.06 -3.24 5.13
CA LEU A 40 14.03 -1.77 5.26
C LEU A 40 12.61 -1.19 5.33
N GLY A 41 11.58 -2.04 5.54
CA GLY A 41 10.27 -1.65 6.05
C GLY A 41 9.88 -0.25 5.60
N GLY A 42 9.51 -0.11 4.33
CA GLY A 42 9.07 1.19 3.81
C GLY A 42 8.02 1.77 4.74
N ASN A 43 7.91 3.09 4.79
CA ASN A 43 7.07 3.83 5.74
C ASN A 43 5.57 3.44 5.77
N GLY A 44 5.15 2.41 5.02
CA GLY A 44 3.84 1.77 5.11
C GLY A 44 3.46 1.31 6.51
N GLU A 45 4.39 0.87 7.36
CA GLU A 45 4.08 0.58 8.77
C GLU A 45 3.60 1.83 9.53
N LEU A 46 4.11 3.03 9.21
CA LEU A 46 3.64 4.28 9.81
C LEU A 46 2.15 4.54 9.53
N PHE A 47 1.65 4.01 8.41
CA PHE A 47 0.28 4.21 7.94
C PHE A 47 -0.59 2.95 8.07
N GLY A 48 -0.04 1.88 8.65
CA GLY A 48 -0.72 0.60 8.83
C GLY A 48 -0.95 -0.18 7.53
N ASP A 49 -0.12 0.03 6.50
CA ASP A 49 -0.07 -0.83 5.33
C ASP A 49 0.40 -2.26 5.72
N ALA A 50 -0.08 -3.26 4.99
CA ALA A 50 0.28 -4.64 5.27
C ALA A 50 1.79 -4.89 5.02
N PRO A 51 2.42 -5.79 5.79
CA PRO A 51 3.83 -6.13 5.57
C PRO A 51 4.05 -6.66 4.15
N GLY A 52 5.12 -6.22 3.50
CA GLY A 52 5.46 -6.56 2.12
C GLY A 52 4.78 -5.70 1.05
N VAL A 53 3.94 -4.72 1.43
CA VAL A 53 3.44 -3.72 0.49
C VAL A 53 4.56 -2.71 0.19
N PRO A 54 4.95 -2.50 -1.08
CA PRO A 54 5.92 -1.48 -1.42
C PRO A 54 5.38 -0.09 -1.09
N PHE A 55 6.22 0.73 -0.47
CA PHE A 55 5.88 2.12 -0.20
C PHE A 55 5.96 2.96 -1.49
N PRO A 56 5.02 3.90 -1.74
CA PRO A 56 3.85 4.22 -0.92
C PRO A 56 2.69 3.22 -1.08
N GLY A 57 2.26 2.66 0.06
CA GLY A 57 1.14 1.74 0.14
C GLY A 57 -0.22 2.44 0.05
N PRO A 58 -1.33 1.69 -0.13
CA PRO A 58 -2.66 2.26 -0.25
C PRO A 58 -3.05 3.18 0.91
N ARG A 59 -2.73 2.81 2.16
CA ARG A 59 -3.08 3.63 3.33
C ARG A 59 -2.22 4.88 3.41
N ALA A 60 -0.94 4.78 3.11
CA ALA A 60 -0.06 5.95 3.02
C ALA A 60 -0.58 6.98 1.99
N ARG A 61 -1.06 6.51 0.83
CA ARG A 61 -1.66 7.39 -0.19
C ARG A 61 -2.96 8.03 0.31
N THR A 62 -3.89 7.24 0.86
CA THR A 62 -5.15 7.78 1.39
C THR A 62 -4.90 8.82 2.48
N TRP A 63 -3.97 8.56 3.39
CA TRP A 63 -3.57 9.52 4.41
C TRP A 63 -3.00 10.80 3.79
N ALA A 64 -2.08 10.69 2.84
CA ALA A 64 -1.46 11.85 2.21
C ALA A 64 -2.47 12.71 1.43
N TYR A 65 -3.43 12.08 0.72
CA TYR A 65 -4.54 12.79 0.10
C TYR A 65 -5.40 13.53 1.13
N GLY A 66 -5.73 12.89 2.26
CA GLY A 66 -6.49 13.52 3.33
C GLY A 66 -5.78 14.75 3.89
N VAL A 67 -4.49 14.63 4.20
CA VAL A 67 -3.68 15.74 4.72
C VAL A 67 -3.61 16.92 3.75
N LEU A 68 -3.34 16.66 2.47
CA LEU A 68 -3.25 17.72 1.47
C LEU A 68 -4.60 18.36 1.19
N HIS A 69 -5.68 17.56 1.15
CA HIS A 69 -7.03 18.07 1.00
C HIS A 69 -7.43 18.98 2.17
N GLU A 70 -7.18 18.57 3.41
CA GLU A 70 -7.45 19.40 4.60
C GLU A 70 -6.60 20.68 4.63
N ALA A 71 -5.38 20.62 4.10
CA ALA A 71 -4.52 21.80 3.95
C ALA A 71 -4.91 22.70 2.76
N GLY A 72 -5.83 22.26 1.90
CA GLY A 72 -6.19 22.96 0.67
C GLY A 72 -5.04 23.05 -0.34
N VAL A 73 -4.13 22.08 -0.33
CA VAL A 73 -2.93 22.06 -1.18
C VAL A 73 -3.13 21.09 -2.33
N ASP A 74 -2.88 21.59 -3.54
CA ASP A 74 -2.81 20.77 -4.74
C ASP A 74 -1.38 20.31 -4.99
N ALA A 75 -1.17 18.99 -5.01
CA ALA A 75 0.13 18.38 -5.22
C ALA A 75 0.68 18.61 -6.63
N ASP A 76 -0.18 18.80 -7.64
CA ASP A 76 0.22 19.05 -9.02
C ASP A 76 0.68 20.50 -9.22
N ALA A 77 -0.01 21.44 -8.57
CA ALA A 77 0.32 22.86 -8.63
C ALA A 77 1.62 23.20 -7.88
N ASP A 78 1.86 22.62 -6.70
CA ASP A 78 3.09 22.82 -5.93
C ASP A 78 3.54 21.55 -5.17
N PRO A 79 4.27 20.65 -5.85
CA PRO A 79 4.70 19.38 -5.26
C PRO A 79 5.72 19.56 -4.13
N SER A 80 6.52 20.63 -4.15
CA SER A 80 7.54 20.89 -3.11
C SER A 80 6.88 21.37 -1.83
N TYR A 81 5.89 22.25 -1.94
CA TYR A 81 5.10 22.68 -0.79
C TYR A 81 4.27 21.53 -0.22
N ALA A 82 3.63 20.73 -1.08
CA ALA A 82 2.87 19.55 -0.68
C ALA A 82 3.73 18.55 0.11
N ALA A 83 4.94 18.22 -0.36
CA ALA A 83 5.88 17.38 0.38
C ALA A 83 6.22 17.96 1.77
N GLY A 84 6.41 19.28 1.85
CA GLY A 84 6.64 19.97 3.12
C GLY A 84 5.47 19.84 4.11
N ILE A 85 4.23 19.90 3.62
CA ILE A 85 3.03 19.68 4.43
C ILE A 85 2.98 18.25 4.98
N LEU A 86 3.29 17.25 4.15
CA LEU A 86 3.31 15.85 4.57
C LEU A 86 4.34 15.58 5.67
N ILE A 87 5.56 16.13 5.53
CA ILE A 87 6.62 16.00 6.55
C ILE A 87 6.22 16.69 7.86
N LYS A 88 5.55 17.85 7.78
CA LYS A 88 5.06 18.56 8.96
C LYS A 88 3.94 17.79 9.67
N ALA A 89 3.05 17.14 8.92
CA ALA A 89 1.95 16.35 9.45
C ALA A 89 2.43 15.03 10.09
N GLN A 90 3.48 14.41 9.52
CA GLN A 90 4.09 13.20 10.07
C GLN A 90 5.61 13.38 10.20
N PRO A 91 6.11 13.81 11.38
CA PRO A 91 7.54 14.10 11.59
C PRO A 91 8.48 12.90 11.40
N LYS A 92 7.95 11.67 11.43
CA LYS A 92 8.70 10.43 11.16
C LYS A 92 8.82 10.12 9.66
N LEU A 93 8.10 10.84 8.81
CA LEU A 93 8.15 10.68 7.36
C LEU A 93 9.46 11.27 6.83
N THR A 94 10.20 10.49 6.06
CA THR A 94 11.43 10.99 5.43
C THR A 94 11.09 11.86 4.22
N LYS A 95 12.01 12.73 3.82
CA LYS A 95 11.84 13.53 2.60
C LYS A 95 11.63 12.66 1.35
N ALA A 96 12.39 11.57 1.24
CA ALA A 96 12.28 10.65 0.10
C ALA A 96 10.89 9.99 0.03
N ASP A 97 10.30 9.67 1.18
CA ASP A 97 8.97 9.08 1.24
C ASP A 97 7.86 10.09 0.97
N ALA A 98 8.02 11.33 1.44
CA ALA A 98 7.12 12.42 1.06
C ALA A 98 7.13 12.65 -0.45
N ASP A 99 8.32 12.72 -1.07
CA ASP A 99 8.45 12.83 -2.53
C ASP A 99 7.83 11.62 -3.25
N ALA A 100 8.01 10.41 -2.73
CA ALA A 100 7.40 9.21 -3.29
C ALA A 100 5.86 9.25 -3.21
N LEU A 101 5.28 9.77 -2.14
CA LEU A 101 3.84 10.00 -2.01
C LEU A 101 3.35 11.03 -3.03
N ILE A 102 4.02 12.18 -3.14
CA ILE A 102 3.65 13.23 -4.10
C ILE A 102 3.70 12.71 -5.54
N ARG A 103 4.73 11.94 -5.91
CA ARG A 103 4.83 11.32 -7.25
C ARG A 103 3.68 10.39 -7.61
N THR A 104 2.94 9.85 -6.64
CA THR A 104 1.75 9.04 -6.94
C THR A 104 0.49 9.86 -7.22
N MET A 105 0.57 11.18 -7.04
CA MET A 105 -0.56 12.12 -7.15
C MET A 105 -0.45 13.05 -8.35
N LEU A 106 0.71 13.07 -9.02
CA LEU A 106 0.98 13.72 -10.31
C LEU A 106 0.56 12.78 -11.45
#